data_AF-A0A835G9D5-F1
#
_entry.id   AF-A0A835G9D5-F1
#
_cell.length_a   1.000
_cell.length_b   1.000
_cell.length_c   1.000
_cell.angle_alpha   90.00
_cell.angle_beta   90.00
_cell.angle_gamma   90.00
#
_symmetry.space_group_name_H-M   'P 1'
#
loop_
_entity.id
_entity.type
_entity.pdbx_description
1 polymer ?
#
loop_
_entity_poly.entity_id
_entity_poly.type
_entity_poly.pdbx_seq_one_letter_code
_entity_poly.pdbx_strand_id
1 'polypeptide(L)'
;MSLTFRLIAVVSRDCSSLLQAHYRLDGHPHVNPIHEVLVGDKRVYLIFPRSHSDLHSYVRARKRLREHEARRLFRQMAETVAACHEQGIVLRDLKLRKFVFADPQR
;
A
#
# COMPACT_ATOMS: atom_id res chain seq x y z
N MET A 1 4.11 14.42 -4.96
CA MET A 1 3.28 13.43 -4.24
C MET A 1 3.19 12.08 -4.94
N SER A 2 4.01 11.10 -4.52
CA SER A 2 3.82 9.69 -4.86
C SER A 2 3.03 8.97 -3.76
N LEU A 3 1.94 8.30 -4.13
CA LEU A 3 1.10 7.49 -3.24
C LEU A 3 1.39 6.00 -3.50
N THR A 4 1.66 5.25 -2.44
CA THR A 4 1.95 3.81 -2.53
C THR A 4 1.00 3.01 -1.65
N PHE A 5 0.64 1.81 -2.11
CA PHE A 5 -0.17 0.86 -1.37
C PHE A 5 0.73 0.01 -0.46
N ARG A 6 0.39 -0.04 0.84
CA ARG A 6 1.08 -0.88 1.82
C ARG A 6 0.29 -2.17 2.03
N LEU A 7 0.88 -3.28 1.58
CA LEU A 7 0.48 -4.61 2.05
C LEU A 7 1.03 -4.85 3.47
N ILE A 8 0.40 -5.77 4.18
CA ILE A 8 0.41 -5.95 5.64
C ILE A 8 1.83 -6.05 6.26
N ALA A 9 2.04 -5.50 7.47
CA ALA A 9 3.35 -5.48 8.14
C ALA A 9 3.62 -6.66 9.08
N VAL A 10 2.57 -7.33 9.58
CA VAL A 10 2.69 -8.51 10.46
C VAL A 10 1.64 -9.52 10.04
N VAL A 11 2.09 -10.72 9.68
CA VAL A 11 1.21 -11.82 9.25
C VAL A 11 1.47 -13.07 10.08
N SER A 12 0.46 -13.94 10.15
CA SER A 12 0.64 -15.29 10.70
C SER A 12 1.68 -16.06 9.89
N ARG A 13 2.31 -17.06 10.50
CA ARG A 13 3.32 -17.88 9.82
C ARG A 13 2.75 -18.65 8.61
N ASP A 14 1.45 -18.96 8.63
CA ASP A 14 0.76 -19.68 7.55
C ASP A 14 0.31 -18.77 6.39
N CYS A 15 0.85 -17.56 6.29
CA CYS A 15 0.38 -16.55 5.33
C CYS A 15 1.18 -16.51 4.03
N SER A 16 1.53 -17.69 3.50
CA SER A 16 2.26 -17.85 2.24
C SER A 16 1.55 -17.19 1.05
N SER A 17 0.22 -17.23 1.04
CA SER A 17 -0.61 -16.64 -0.03
C SER A 17 -0.50 -15.11 -0.10
N LEU A 18 -0.33 -14.41 1.03
CA LEU A 18 -0.17 -12.96 1.04
C LEU A 18 1.22 -12.52 0.57
N LEU A 19 2.25 -13.26 0.97
CA LEU A 19 3.61 -13.05 0.46
C LEU A 19 3.65 -13.30 -1.05
N GLN A 20 3.09 -14.41 -1.52
CA GLN A 20 3.03 -14.71 -2.95
C GLN A 20 2.27 -13.65 -3.73
N ALA A 21 1.13 -13.17 -3.21
CA ALA A 21 0.39 -12.07 -3.82
C ALA A 21 1.24 -10.80 -3.90
N HIS A 22 2.01 -10.48 -2.86
CA HIS A 22 2.92 -9.34 -2.89
C HIS A 22 4.00 -9.48 -3.97
N TYR A 23 4.66 -10.63 -4.05
CA TYR A 23 5.73 -10.85 -5.03
C TYR A 23 5.26 -10.78 -6.49
N ARG A 24 3.98 -11.06 -6.76
CA ARG A 24 3.39 -10.86 -8.10
C ARG A 24 3.25 -9.39 -8.51
N LEU A 25 3.30 -8.47 -7.54
CA LEU A 25 3.22 -7.03 -7.75
C LEU A 25 4.57 -6.32 -7.57
N ASP A 26 5.65 -7.09 -7.42
CA ASP A 26 6.97 -6.53 -7.19
C ASP A 26 7.42 -5.70 -8.39
N GLY A 27 8.00 -4.53 -8.13
CA GLY A 27 8.36 -3.55 -9.16
C GLY A 27 7.21 -2.64 -9.66
N HIS A 28 5.97 -2.82 -9.21
CA HIS A 28 4.89 -1.90 -9.56
C HIS A 28 5.10 -0.51 -8.89
N PRO A 29 5.01 0.62 -9.64
CA PRO A 29 5.41 1.94 -9.14
C PRO A 29 4.58 2.47 -7.96
N HIS A 30 3.37 1.93 -7.75
CA HIS A 30 2.47 2.31 -6.66
C HIS A 30 2.28 1.22 -5.60
N VAL A 31 3.09 0.16 -5.61
CA VAL A 31 3.12 -0.86 -4.54
C VAL A 31 4.47 -0.74 -3.82
N ASN A 32 4.44 -0.69 -2.49
CA ASN A 32 5.71 -0.62 -1.75
C ASN A 32 6.48 -1.93 -1.90
N PRO A 33 7.77 -1.90 -2.27
CA PRO A 33 8.58 -3.10 -2.25
C PRO A 33 8.79 -3.57 -0.81
N ILE A 34 8.89 -4.88 -0.62
CA ILE A 34 9.32 -5.46 0.65
C ILE A 34 10.84 -5.25 0.73
N HIS A 35 11.30 -4.55 1.76
CA HIS A 35 12.73 -4.35 2.01
C HIS A 35 13.35 -5.58 2.67
N GLU A 36 12.66 -6.15 3.66
CA GLU A 36 13.15 -7.30 4.41
C GLU A 36 11.98 -8.12 4.96
N VAL A 37 12.19 -9.43 5.10
CA VAL A 37 11.25 -10.37 5.71
C VAL A 37 11.93 -11.01 6.92
N LEU A 38 11.40 -10.77 8.12
CA LEU A 38 11.88 -11.41 9.34
C LEU A 38 10.91 -12.50 9.76
N VAL A 39 11.42 -13.72 9.95
CA VAL A 39 10.63 -14.88 10.34
C VAL A 39 10.88 -15.16 11.82
N GLY A 40 9.86 -14.96 12.65
CA GLY A 40 9.85 -15.41 14.04
C GLY A 40 9.08 -16.73 14.21
N ASP A 41 9.01 -17.22 15.45
CA ASP A 41 8.42 -18.54 15.73
C ASP A 41 6.95 -18.68 15.32
N LYS A 42 6.16 -17.61 15.50
CA LYS A 42 4.70 -17.59 15.27
C LYS A 42 4.26 -16.55 14.24
N ARG A 43 5.15 -15.65 13.81
CA ARG A 43 4.81 -14.47 13.02
C ARG A 43 5.89 -14.19 11.98
N VAL A 44 5.47 -13.64 10.86
CA VAL A 44 6.36 -13.08 9.85
C VAL A 44 6.16 -11.56 9.85
N TYR A 45 7.27 -10.83 9.85
CA TYR A 45 7.31 -9.38 9.85
C TYR A 45 7.81 -8.92 8.49
N LEU A 46 7.01 -8.08 7.82
CA LEU A 46 7.36 -7.49 6.54
C LEU A 46 7.83 -6.05 6.78
N ILE A 47 9.09 -5.79 6.47
CA ILE A 47 9.72 -4.48 6.62
C ILE A 47 9.58 -3.75 5.29
N PHE A 48 9.03 -2.54 5.34
CA PHE A 48 8.83 -1.66 4.20
C PHE A 48 9.63 -0.37 4.39
N PRO A 49 9.95 0.35 3.30
CA PRO A 49 10.51 1.69 3.38
C PRO A 49 9.66 2.62 4.27
N ARG A 50 10.33 3.61 4.88
CA ARG A 50 9.69 4.59 5.75
C ARG A 50 8.62 5.36 4.98
N SER A 51 7.40 5.35 5.53
CA SER A 51 6.27 6.14 5.02
C SER A 51 6.06 7.38 5.88
N HIS A 52 5.59 8.48 5.27
CA HIS A 52 5.41 9.74 5.99
C HIS A 52 4.04 9.88 6.66
N SER A 53 2.97 9.71 5.88
CA SER A 53 1.59 9.72 6.39
C SER A 53 0.69 8.87 5.49
N ASP A 54 -0.48 8.48 5.98
CA ASP A 54 -1.50 7.78 5.22
C ASP A 54 -2.55 8.75 4.65
N LEU A 55 -3.21 8.33 3.57
CA LEU A 55 -4.20 9.15 2.88
C LEU A 55 -5.43 9.46 3.75
N HIS A 56 -5.79 8.59 4.70
CA HIS A 56 -6.89 8.90 5.63
C HIS A 56 -6.52 10.06 6.56
N SER A 57 -5.31 10.04 7.16
CA SER A 57 -4.80 11.14 7.98
C SER A 57 -4.68 12.44 7.18
N TYR A 58 -4.26 12.34 5.91
CA TYR A 58 -4.16 13.47 4.98
C TYR A 58 -5.50 14.15 4.69
N VAL A 59 -6.53 13.35 4.39
CA VAL A 59 -7.89 13.85 4.15
C VAL A 59 -8.48 14.44 5.44
N ARG A 60 -8.29 13.77 6.59
CA ARG A 60 -8.78 14.25 7.89
C ARG A 60 -8.20 15.62 8.25
N ALA A 61 -6.91 15.83 8.02
CA ALA A 61 -6.24 17.11 8.30
C ALA A 61 -6.76 18.27 7.42
N ARG A 62 -7.16 18.00 6.17
CA ARG A 62 -7.68 19.02 5.24
C ARG A 62 -9.19 19.19 5.26
N LYS A 63 -9.93 18.29 5.90
CA LYS A 63 -11.39 18.13 5.86
C LYS A 63 -11.94 17.77 4.47
N ARG A 64 -11.48 18.43 3.40
CA ARG A 64 -11.81 18.14 1.99
C ARG A 64 -10.59 18.39 1.11
N LEU A 65 -10.51 17.69 -0.02
CA LEU A 65 -9.50 17.91 -1.05
C LEU A 65 -10.11 18.68 -2.22
N ARG A 66 -9.28 19.48 -2.91
CA ARG A 66 -9.69 20.10 -4.19
C ARG A 66 -9.79 19.02 -5.26
N GLU A 67 -10.71 19.18 -6.21
CA GLU A 67 -10.99 18.14 -7.21
C GLU A 67 -9.76 17.73 -8.01
N HIS A 68 -8.95 18.69 -8.44
CA HIS A 68 -7.70 18.42 -9.16
C HIS A 68 -6.76 17.49 -8.38
N GLU A 69 -6.64 17.70 -7.06
CA GLU A 69 -5.82 16.88 -6.19
C GLU A 69 -6.45 15.51 -5.93
N ALA A 70 -7.75 15.48 -5.64
CA ALA A 70 -8.51 14.27 -5.40
C ALA A 70 -8.45 13.34 -6.63
N ARG A 71 -8.63 13.89 -7.83
CA ARG A 71 -8.55 13.16 -9.10
C ARG A 71 -7.19 12.49 -9.27
N ARG A 72 -6.10 13.20 -8.99
CA ARG A 72 -4.74 12.68 -9.12
C ARG A 72 -4.48 11.51 -8.15
N LEU A 73 -4.87 11.66 -6.88
CA LEU A 73 -4.70 10.62 -5.86
C LEU A 73 -5.58 9.40 -6.14
N PHE A 74 -6.83 9.64 -6.52
CA PHE A 74 -7.76 8.58 -6.85
C PHE A 74 -7.32 7.79 -8.09
N ARG A 75 -6.75 8.45 -9.10
CA ARG A 75 -6.18 7.77 -10.27
C ARG A 75 -5.09 6.78 -9.86
N GLN A 76 -4.12 7.20 -9.03
CA GLN A 76 -3.07 6.31 -8.53
C GLN A 76 -3.64 5.11 -7.74
N MET A 77 -4.67 5.35 -6.93
CA MET A 77 -5.38 4.28 -6.23
C MET A 77 -6.02 3.29 -7.21
N ALA A 78 -6.74 3.79 -8.21
CA ALA A 78 -7.43 2.98 -9.20
C ALA A 78 -6.45 2.17 -10.06
N GLU A 79 -5.34 2.77 -10.50
CA GLU A 79 -4.26 2.10 -11.22
C GLU A 79 -3.66 0.97 -10.38
N THR A 80 -3.42 1.21 -9.09
CA THR A 80 -2.92 0.16 -8.18
C THR A 80 -3.91 -0.99 -8.02
N VAL A 81 -5.20 -0.70 -7.90
CA VAL A 81 -6.26 -1.71 -7.80
C VAL A 81 -6.38 -2.51 -9.10
N ALA A 82 -6.29 -1.84 -10.24
CA ALA A 82 -6.29 -2.49 -11.55
C ALA A 82 -5.12 -3.47 -11.68
N ALA A 83 -3.90 -3.04 -11.34
CA ALA A 83 -2.72 -3.91 -11.33
C ALA A 83 -2.87 -5.13 -10.40
N CYS A 84 -3.49 -4.94 -9.22
CA CYS A 84 -3.83 -6.07 -8.34
C CYS A 84 -4.76 -7.06 -9.05
N HIS A 85 -5.83 -6.56 -9.69
CA HIS A 85 -6.81 -7.41 -10.36
C HIS A 85 -6.22 -8.13 -11.57
N GLU A 86 -5.34 -7.50 -12.35
CA GLU A 86 -4.61 -8.13 -13.46
C GLU A 86 -3.76 -9.32 -13.01
N GLN A 87 -3.23 -9.28 -11.78
CA GLN A 87 -2.48 -10.37 -11.16
C GLN A 87 -3.36 -11.38 -10.40
N GLY A 88 -4.69 -11.26 -10.51
CA GLY A 88 -5.67 -12.12 -9.83
C GLY A 88 -5.78 -11.89 -8.32
N ILE A 89 -5.36 -10.71 -7.83
CA ILE A 89 -5.34 -10.38 -6.41
C ILE A 89 -6.54 -9.52 -6.05
N VAL A 90 -7.38 -10.03 -5.13
CA VAL A 90 -8.52 -9.28 -4.58
C VAL A 90 -8.14 -8.68 -3.23
N LEU A 91 -8.11 -7.35 -3.13
CA LEU A 91 -7.62 -6.63 -1.95
C LEU A 91 -8.52 -6.78 -0.70
N ARG A 92 -9.83 -6.98 -0.88
CA ARG A 92 -10.90 -7.19 0.14
C ARG A 92 -11.10 -6.09 1.20
N ASP A 93 -10.07 -5.37 1.60
CA ASP A 93 -10.07 -4.30 2.62
C ASP A 93 -9.52 -3.00 2.02
N LEU A 94 -10.20 -2.50 0.98
CA LEU A 94 -9.80 -1.28 0.29
C LEU A 94 -10.28 -0.05 1.08
N LYS A 95 -9.32 0.65 1.69
CA LYS A 95 -9.56 1.87 2.47
C LYS A 95 -8.39 2.82 2.40
N LEU A 96 -8.64 4.11 2.62
CA LEU A 96 -7.64 5.18 2.52
C LEU A 96 -6.39 4.93 3.38
N ARG A 97 -6.50 4.27 4.53
CA ARG A 97 -5.36 3.94 5.41
C ARG A 97 -4.34 2.99 4.78
N LYS A 98 -4.69 2.27 3.72
CA LYS A 98 -3.78 1.36 3.01
C LYS A 98 -2.85 2.10 2.05
N PHE A 99 -3.12 3.37 1.76
CA PHE A 99 -2.34 4.20 0.86
C PHE A 99 -1.52 5.20 1.66
N VAL A 100 -0.22 5.23 1.41
CA VAL A 100 0.76 6.05 2.14
C VAL A 100 1.60 6.89 1.20
N PHE A 101 2.12 8.01 1.69
CA PHE A 101 2.99 8.87 0.91
C PHE A 101 4.46 8.44 1.07
N ALA A 102 5.13 8.22 -0.06
CA ALA A 102 6.54 7.83 -0.11
C ALA A 102 7.47 9.01 0.23
N ASP A 103 7.16 10.22 -0.27
CA ASP A 103 8.02 11.40 -0.12
C ASP A 103 7.64 12.30 1.08
N PRO A 104 8.63 12.92 1.76
CA PRO A 104 8.39 13.91 2.82
C PRO A 104 7.87 15.24 2.28
N GLN A 105 8.27 15.61 1.06
CA GLN A 105 7.85 16.84 0.42
C GLN A 105 6.51 16.63 -0.28
N ARG A 106 5.51 17.39 0.18
CA ARG A 106 4.21 17.53 -0.47
C ARG A 106 4.39 17.86 -1.95
#